data_AF-A0A2S6S9G0-F1
#
_entry.id   AF-A0A2S6S9G0-F1
#
_cell.length_a   1.000
_cell.length_b   1.000
_cell.length_c   1.000
_cell.angle_alpha   90.00
_cell.angle_beta   90.00
_cell.angle_gamma   90.00
#
_symmetry.space_group_name_H-M   'P 1'
#
loop_
_entity.id
_entity.type
_entity.pdbx_description
1 polymer ?
#
loop_
_entity_poly.entity_id
_entity_poly.type
_entity_poly.pdbx_seq_one_letter_code
_entity_poly.pdbx_strand_id
1 'polypeptide(L)'
;MNIKLIASFSLIIIFLIFLSFSSFANDNKKREKNMKKMTKITIKIDRIFKSEDIDYDRLIRIGNQLMKLGIEFPDYSRPDSEKGTSKSSMWTERELFLKMNQDFVDSVEDFVNVAKQNNRENTWDKFKVVFNECQNCHHKFARAKINLLED
;
A
#
# COMPACT_ATOMS: atom_id res chain seq x y z
N MET A 1 27.59 44.12 8.66
CA MET A 1 26.68 43.00 8.32
C MET A 1 26.57 42.91 6.80
N ASN A 2 26.98 41.80 6.20
CA ASN A 2 27.23 41.74 4.76
C ASN A 2 25.93 41.37 4.02
N ILE A 3 25.19 42.38 3.55
CA ILE A 3 23.83 42.24 2.97
C ILE A 3 23.77 41.20 1.84
N LYS A 4 24.85 41.07 1.06
CA LYS A 4 24.98 40.04 0.01
C LYS A 4 24.95 38.61 0.57
N LEU A 5 25.58 38.39 1.72
CA LEU A 5 25.64 37.08 2.38
C LEU A 5 24.28 36.68 2.94
N ILE A 6 23.54 37.65 3.51
CA ILE A 6 22.17 37.46 4.01
C ILE A 6 21.22 37.16 2.84
N ALA A 7 21.30 37.92 1.75
CA ALA A 7 20.48 37.69 0.56
C ALA A 7 20.73 36.31 -0.06
N SER A 8 21.98 35.85 -0.14
CA SER A 8 22.32 34.51 -0.61
C SER A 8 21.81 33.40 0.31
N PHE A 9 21.89 33.59 1.63
CA PHE A 9 21.36 32.61 2.60
C PHE A 9 19.82 32.50 2.51
N SER A 10 19.12 33.63 2.38
CA SER A 10 17.68 33.67 2.21
C SER A 10 17.22 32.98 0.92
N LEU A 11 17.96 33.14 -0.19
CA LEU A 11 17.67 32.46 -1.46
C LEU A 11 17.81 30.94 -1.35
N ILE A 12 18.83 30.45 -0.63
CA ILE A 12 19.03 29.01 -0.38
C ILE A 12 17.87 28.46 0.47
N ILE A 13 17.46 29.17 1.51
CA ILE A 13 16.33 28.76 2.37
C ILE A 13 15.04 28.70 1.56
N ILE A 14 14.74 29.71 0.73
CA ILE A 14 13.56 29.72 -0.13
C ILE A 14 13.60 28.54 -1.11
N PHE A 15 14.75 28.26 -1.72
CA PHE A 15 14.91 27.12 -2.64
C PHE A 15 14.70 25.76 -1.95
N LEU A 16 15.19 25.59 -0.72
CA LEU A 16 14.96 24.39 0.09
C LEU A 16 13.49 24.21 0.48
N ILE A 17 12.78 25.32 0.76
CA ILE A 17 11.34 25.30 1.00
C ILE A 17 10.60 24.86 -0.28
N PHE A 18 10.93 25.42 -1.45
CA PHE A 18 10.31 25.03 -2.72
C PHE A 18 10.55 23.56 -3.10
N LEU A 19 11.76 23.03 -2.89
CA LEU A 19 12.07 21.62 -3.12
C LEU A 19 11.22 20.71 -2.21
N SER A 20 11.06 21.10 -0.94
CA SER A 20 10.22 20.38 0.01
C SER A 20 8.76 20.33 -0.46
N PHE A 21 8.18 21.47 -0.87
CA PHE A 21 6.78 21.56 -1.34
C PHE A 21 6.48 20.69 -2.58
N SER A 22 7.43 20.55 -3.51
CA SER A 22 7.23 19.72 -4.72
C SER A 22 7.07 18.22 -4.43
N SER A 23 7.56 17.75 -3.28
CA SER A 23 7.46 16.35 -2.85
C SER A 23 6.08 15.97 -2.29
N PHE A 24 5.34 16.95 -1.72
CA PHE A 24 4.07 16.72 -1.01
C PHE A 24 2.84 16.64 -1.94
N ALA A 25 2.84 17.32 -3.10
CA ALA A 25 1.68 17.44 -3.99
C ALA A 25 1.32 16.17 -4.80
N ASN A 26 1.79 14.98 -4.39
CA ASN A 26 1.65 13.76 -5.20
C ASN A 26 1.28 12.51 -4.39
N ASP A 27 1.04 12.62 -3.09
CA ASP A 27 0.84 11.46 -2.24
C ASP A 27 -0.50 10.74 -2.50
N ASN A 28 -1.59 11.46 -2.81
CA ASN A 28 -2.84 10.81 -3.25
C ASN A 28 -2.63 9.99 -4.54
N LYS A 29 -1.98 10.56 -5.55
CA LYS A 29 -1.72 9.86 -6.81
C LYS A 29 -0.78 8.66 -6.64
N LYS A 30 0.23 8.76 -5.76
CA LYS A 30 1.08 7.61 -5.38
C LYS A 30 0.25 6.52 -4.69
N ARG A 31 -0.62 6.88 -3.74
CA ARG A 31 -1.53 5.96 -3.05
C ARG A 31 -2.48 5.25 -4.01
N GLU A 32 -3.13 5.98 -4.92
CA GLU A 32 -3.99 5.39 -5.95
C GLU A 32 -3.22 4.46 -6.90
N LYS A 33 -2.01 4.84 -7.31
CA LYS A 33 -1.13 3.99 -8.12
C LYS A 33 -0.73 2.73 -7.35
N ASN A 34 -0.47 2.84 -6.06
CA ASN A 34 -0.14 1.72 -5.19
C ASN A 34 -1.34 0.74 -5.11
N MET A 35 -2.54 1.22 -4.77
CA MET A 35 -3.76 0.41 -4.76
C MET A 35 -4.02 -0.30 -6.09
N LYS A 36 -3.90 0.41 -7.23
CA LYS A 36 -4.07 -0.20 -8.56
C LYS A 36 -3.09 -1.34 -8.82
N LYS A 37 -1.86 -1.26 -8.30
CA LYS A 37 -0.89 -2.36 -8.40
C LYS A 37 -1.27 -3.53 -7.49
N MET A 38 -1.65 -3.25 -6.24
CA MET A 38 -2.12 -4.27 -5.30
C MET A 38 -3.30 -5.06 -5.89
N THR A 39 -4.33 -4.38 -6.41
CA THR A 39 -5.49 -5.02 -7.08
C THR A 39 -5.06 -5.89 -8.26
N LYS A 40 -4.12 -5.42 -9.09
CA LYS A 40 -3.62 -6.23 -10.22
C LYS A 40 -2.88 -7.48 -9.74
N ILE A 41 -2.18 -7.41 -8.62
CA ILE A 41 -1.47 -8.57 -8.04
C ILE A 41 -2.47 -9.56 -7.44
N THR A 42 -3.46 -9.11 -6.67
CA THR A 42 -4.47 -10.00 -6.08
C THR A 42 -5.27 -10.75 -7.15
N ILE A 43 -5.65 -10.07 -8.25
CA ILE A 43 -6.27 -10.72 -9.42
C ILE A 43 -5.33 -11.76 -10.06
N LYS A 44 -4.02 -11.49 -10.14
CA LYS A 44 -3.05 -12.46 -10.68
C LYS A 44 -2.91 -13.68 -9.79
N ILE A 45 -2.90 -13.50 -8.46
CA ILE A 45 -2.86 -14.60 -7.50
C ILE A 45 -4.10 -15.48 -7.66
N ASP A 46 -5.30 -14.89 -7.67
CA ASP A 46 -6.56 -15.62 -7.91
C ASP A 46 -6.53 -16.44 -9.21
N ARG A 47 -6.05 -15.86 -10.31
CA ARG A 47 -5.89 -16.58 -11.59
C ARG A 47 -4.91 -17.76 -11.52
N ILE A 48 -3.84 -17.65 -10.73
CA ILE A 48 -2.91 -18.77 -10.52
C ILE A 48 -3.62 -19.91 -9.80
N PHE A 49 -4.43 -19.62 -8.77
CA PHE A 49 -5.22 -20.64 -8.07
C PHE A 49 -6.34 -21.27 -8.90
N LYS A 50 -6.77 -20.62 -9.98
CA LYS A 50 -7.70 -21.19 -10.97
C LYS A 50 -7.04 -22.08 -12.03
N SER A 51 -5.71 -22.14 -12.05
CA SER A 51 -4.96 -23.03 -12.95
C SER A 51 -4.89 -24.45 -12.37
N GLU A 52 -4.75 -25.46 -13.23
CA GLU A 52 -4.59 -26.85 -12.80
C GLU A 52 -3.27 -26.99 -12.01
N ASP A 53 -2.17 -26.53 -12.61
CA ASP A 53 -0.86 -26.47 -11.98
C ASP A 53 -0.56 -25.06 -11.41
N ILE A 54 -0.16 -25.01 -10.14
CA ILE A 54 0.21 -23.77 -9.46
C ILE A 54 1.70 -23.49 -9.66
N ASP A 55 2.00 -22.37 -10.31
CA ASP A 55 3.34 -21.78 -10.39
C ASP A 55 3.68 -21.07 -9.06
N TYR A 56 4.21 -21.83 -8.10
CA TYR A 56 4.57 -21.33 -6.77
C TYR A 56 5.70 -20.31 -6.79
N ASP A 57 6.68 -20.45 -7.70
CA ASP A 57 7.77 -19.47 -7.84
C ASP A 57 7.24 -18.10 -8.27
N ARG A 58 6.29 -18.09 -9.21
CA ARG A 58 5.58 -16.85 -9.57
C ARG A 58 4.74 -16.32 -8.43
N LEU A 59 4.07 -17.19 -7.69
CA LEU A 59 3.21 -16.82 -6.56
C LEU A 59 4.03 -16.15 -5.44
N ILE A 60 5.18 -16.71 -5.08
CA ILE A 60 6.14 -16.12 -4.14
C ILE A 60 6.65 -14.77 -4.64
N ARG A 61 7.04 -14.69 -5.92
CA ARG A 61 7.54 -13.44 -6.52
C ARG A 61 6.50 -12.32 -6.48
N ILE A 62 5.24 -12.60 -6.83
CA ILE A 62 4.18 -11.58 -6.79
C ILE A 62 3.70 -11.29 -5.37
N GLY A 63 3.75 -12.26 -4.45
CA GLY A 63 3.50 -12.05 -3.03
C GLY A 63 4.51 -11.09 -2.41
N ASN A 64 5.81 -11.27 -2.70
CA ASN A 64 6.84 -10.33 -2.26
C ASN A 64 6.64 -8.91 -2.84
N GLN A 65 6.15 -8.79 -4.08
CA GLN A 65 5.77 -7.50 -4.65
C GLN A 65 4.58 -6.89 -3.90
N LEU A 66 3.58 -7.68 -3.55
CA LEU A 66 2.42 -7.23 -2.78
C LEU A 66 2.82 -6.75 -1.39
N MET A 67 3.68 -7.50 -0.71
CA MET A 67 4.23 -7.16 0.61
C MET A 67 4.96 -5.82 0.57
N LYS A 68 5.86 -5.62 -0.41
CA LYS A 68 6.57 -4.36 -0.61
C LYS A 68 5.61 -3.18 -0.79
N LEU A 69 4.56 -3.36 -1.58
CA LEU A 69 3.54 -2.32 -1.78
C LEU A 69 2.82 -1.96 -0.47
N GLY A 70 2.56 -2.94 0.39
CA GLY A 70 1.98 -2.74 1.73
C GLY A 70 2.90 -1.97 2.67
N ILE A 71 4.20 -2.30 2.65
CA ILE A 71 5.22 -1.61 3.45
C ILE A 71 5.33 -0.13 3.03
N GLU A 72 5.29 0.17 1.72
CA GLU A 72 5.38 1.54 1.19
C GLU A 72 4.09 2.35 1.36
N PHE A 73 2.94 1.71 1.61
CA PHE A 73 1.63 2.37 1.57
C PHE A 73 1.45 3.51 2.60
N PRO A 74 1.89 3.36 3.87
CA PRO A 74 1.78 4.42 4.87
C PRO A 74 2.54 5.71 4.52
N ASP A 75 3.61 5.63 3.72
CA ASP A 75 4.40 6.81 3.29
C ASP A 75 3.60 7.74 2.38
N TYR A 76 2.61 7.20 1.66
CA TYR A 76 1.69 7.97 0.82
C TYR A 76 0.42 8.41 1.57
N SER A 77 0.41 8.18 2.89
CA SER A 77 -0.72 8.43 3.79
C SER A 77 -0.27 9.18 5.04
N ARG A 78 0.72 10.08 4.90
CA ARG A 78 1.24 10.92 5.99
C ARG A 78 0.18 11.89 6.53
N PRO A 79 0.30 12.37 7.79
CA PRO A 79 -0.67 13.27 8.42
C PRO A 79 -1.09 14.49 7.58
N ASP A 80 -0.17 15.02 6.78
CA ASP A 80 -0.30 16.19 5.91
C ASP A 80 -0.66 15.87 4.46
N SER A 81 -0.81 14.58 4.10
CA SER A 81 -1.13 14.16 2.74
C SER A 81 -2.60 14.39 2.36
N GLU A 82 -2.84 14.57 1.06
CA GLU A 82 -4.17 14.73 0.49
C GLU A 82 -5.07 13.51 0.74
N LYS A 83 -6.34 13.78 1.08
CA LYS A 83 -7.32 12.72 1.39
C LYS A 83 -7.75 11.89 0.20
N GLY A 84 -7.94 12.52 -0.96
CA GLY A 84 -8.49 11.88 -2.15
C GLY A 84 -9.80 11.14 -1.87
N THR A 85 -9.85 9.84 -2.22
CA THR A 85 -11.01 8.96 -2.02
C THR A 85 -11.07 8.29 -0.63
N SER A 86 -10.06 8.47 0.22
CA SER A 86 -10.05 7.89 1.56
C SER A 86 -10.96 8.66 2.53
N LYS A 87 -11.49 7.98 3.53
CA LYS A 87 -12.19 8.58 4.67
C LYS A 87 -11.19 9.35 5.53
N SER A 88 -11.62 10.44 6.18
CA SER A 88 -10.78 11.21 7.11
C SER A 88 -10.31 10.39 8.31
N SER A 89 -11.04 9.32 8.66
CA SER A 89 -10.69 8.39 9.74
C SER A 89 -9.30 7.78 9.57
N MET A 90 -8.80 7.63 8.32
CA MET A 90 -7.44 7.10 8.08
C MET A 90 -6.35 7.97 8.71
N TRP A 91 -6.61 9.27 8.86
CA TRP A 91 -5.71 10.23 9.49
C TRP A 91 -6.02 10.46 10.97
N THR A 92 -7.30 10.53 11.34
CA THR A 92 -7.69 10.78 12.74
C THR A 92 -7.52 9.55 13.63
N GLU A 93 -7.57 8.35 13.06
CA GLU A 93 -7.33 7.06 13.73
C GLU A 93 -6.04 6.41 13.21
N ARG A 94 -4.96 7.20 13.13
CA ARG A 94 -3.72 6.81 12.44
C ARG A 94 -3.10 5.52 12.98
N GLU A 95 -3.04 5.35 14.30
CA GLU A 95 -2.46 4.14 14.90
C GLU A 95 -3.24 2.87 14.48
N LEU A 96 -4.57 2.95 14.42
CA LEU A 96 -5.38 1.85 13.92
C LEU A 96 -5.13 1.58 12.44
N PHE A 97 -5.01 2.64 11.61
CA PHE A 97 -4.64 2.48 10.21
C PHE A 97 -3.28 1.82 10.02
N LEU A 98 -2.26 2.25 10.77
CA LEU A 98 -0.92 1.67 10.70
C LEU A 98 -0.93 0.20 11.15
N LYS A 99 -1.65 -0.11 12.23
CA LYS A 99 -1.83 -1.50 12.68
C LYS A 99 -2.50 -2.36 11.60
N MET A 100 -3.62 -1.92 11.03
CA MET A 100 -4.33 -2.69 9.99
C MET A 100 -3.50 -2.85 8.72
N ASN A 101 -2.67 -1.86 8.37
CA ASN A 101 -1.71 -2.00 7.28
C ASN A 101 -0.62 -3.04 7.60
N GLN A 102 -0.13 -3.07 8.85
CA GLN A 102 0.82 -4.08 9.29
C GLN A 102 0.20 -5.48 9.31
N ASP A 103 -1.03 -5.62 9.81
CA ASP A 103 -1.78 -6.89 9.78
C ASP A 103 -1.88 -7.43 8.33
N PHE A 104 -2.12 -6.54 7.35
CA PHE A 104 -2.04 -6.90 5.93
C PHE A 104 -0.64 -7.38 5.51
N VAL A 105 0.43 -6.64 5.85
CA VAL A 105 1.81 -7.01 5.49
C VAL A 105 2.17 -8.39 6.07
N ASP A 106 1.87 -8.62 7.34
CA ASP A 106 2.12 -9.89 8.03
C ASP A 106 1.35 -11.04 7.38
N SER A 107 0.09 -10.81 6.99
CA SER A 107 -0.71 -11.81 6.27
C SER A 107 -0.11 -12.19 4.91
N VAL A 108 0.52 -11.25 4.20
CA VAL A 108 1.19 -11.50 2.93
C VAL A 108 2.49 -12.28 3.15
N GLU A 109 3.24 -11.98 4.20
CA GLU A 109 4.43 -12.75 4.59
C GLU A 109 4.06 -14.21 4.89
N ASP A 110 3.02 -14.44 5.68
CA ASP A 110 2.46 -15.76 5.96
C ASP A 110 2.10 -16.52 4.68
N PHE A 111 1.38 -15.86 3.78
CA PHE A 111 1.04 -16.40 2.46
C PHE A 111 2.28 -16.81 1.66
N VAL A 112 3.30 -15.95 1.61
CA VAL A 112 4.56 -16.24 0.91
C VAL A 112 5.31 -17.40 1.56
N ASN A 113 5.30 -17.50 2.90
CA ASN A 113 5.99 -18.58 3.61
C ASN A 113 5.34 -19.94 3.40
N VAL A 114 4.01 -19.98 3.38
CA VAL A 114 3.27 -21.22 3.06
C VAL A 114 3.40 -21.60 1.59
N ALA A 115 3.45 -20.62 0.68
CA ALA A 115 3.68 -20.88 -0.74
C ALA A 115 4.97 -21.66 -1.03
N LYS A 116 6.04 -21.43 -0.23
CA LYS A 116 7.32 -22.17 -0.34
C LYS A 116 7.20 -23.66 -0.03
N GLN A 117 6.10 -24.08 0.58
CA GLN A 117 5.83 -25.48 0.91
C GLN A 117 5.07 -26.22 -0.20
N ASN A 118 4.73 -25.51 -1.30
CA ASN A 118 3.99 -26.05 -2.44
C ASN A 118 2.65 -26.71 -2.06
N ASN A 119 2.01 -26.26 -0.97
CA ASN A 119 0.72 -26.75 -0.51
C ASN A 119 -0.42 -25.83 -0.95
N ARG A 120 -1.27 -26.30 -1.87
CA ARG A 120 -2.33 -25.50 -2.50
C ARG A 120 -3.35 -24.99 -1.50
N GLU A 121 -3.86 -25.88 -0.67
CA GLU A 121 -4.93 -25.59 0.30
C GLU A 121 -4.45 -24.57 1.32
N ASN A 122 -3.31 -24.83 1.97
CA ASN A 122 -2.76 -23.92 2.97
C ASN A 122 -2.41 -22.55 2.36
N THR A 123 -1.86 -22.52 1.14
CA THR A 123 -1.51 -21.27 0.47
C THR A 123 -2.76 -20.47 0.12
N TRP A 124 -3.82 -21.13 -0.34
CA TRP A 124 -5.10 -20.49 -0.62
C TRP A 124 -5.75 -19.95 0.65
N ASP A 125 -5.71 -20.71 1.75
CA ASP A 125 -6.23 -20.29 3.04
C ASP A 125 -5.53 -19.02 3.55
N LYS A 126 -4.21 -18.95 3.44
CA LYS A 126 -3.47 -17.73 3.77
C LYS A 126 -3.79 -16.58 2.82
N PHE A 127 -4.02 -16.83 1.53
CA PHE A 127 -4.43 -15.79 0.60
C PHE A 127 -5.82 -15.20 0.93
N LYS A 128 -6.77 -16.03 1.41
CA LYS A 128 -8.07 -15.53 1.90
C LYS A 128 -7.90 -14.57 3.08
N VAL A 129 -6.94 -14.82 3.97
CA VAL A 129 -6.61 -13.89 5.07
C VAL A 129 -6.10 -12.56 4.51
N VAL A 130 -5.18 -12.58 3.55
CA VAL A 130 -4.70 -11.36 2.86
C VAL A 130 -5.87 -10.55 2.28
N PHE A 131 -6.81 -11.23 1.61
CA PHE A 131 -7.99 -10.59 1.03
C PHE A 131 -8.91 -9.97 2.11
N ASN A 132 -9.12 -10.69 3.23
CA ASN A 132 -9.90 -10.19 4.36
C ASN A 132 -9.29 -8.92 4.96
N GLU A 133 -7.96 -8.84 5.10
CA GLU A 133 -7.32 -7.62 5.60
C GLU A 133 -7.50 -6.43 4.65
N CYS A 134 -7.49 -6.67 3.34
CA CYS A 134 -7.85 -5.65 2.36
C CYS A 134 -9.29 -5.15 2.58
N GLN A 135 -10.25 -6.06 2.79
CA GLN A 135 -11.66 -5.72 3.03
C GLN A 135 -11.85 -4.96 4.34
N ASN A 136 -11.23 -5.41 5.43
CA ASN A 136 -11.31 -4.78 6.75
C ASN A 136 -10.82 -3.33 6.70
N CYS A 137 -9.61 -3.11 6.14
CA CYS A 137 -9.01 -1.78 6.03
C CYS A 137 -9.89 -0.87 5.16
N HIS A 138 -10.35 -1.37 4.02
CA HIS A 138 -11.24 -0.63 3.13
C HIS A 138 -12.59 -0.27 3.77
N HIS A 139 -13.21 -1.19 4.50
CA HIS A 139 -14.46 -0.93 5.21
C HIS A 139 -14.30 0.25 6.19
N LYS A 140 -13.18 0.26 6.93
CA LYS A 140 -12.87 1.30 7.91
C LYS A 140 -12.45 2.63 7.27
N PHE A 141 -11.63 2.62 6.23
CA PHE A 141 -10.89 3.79 5.77
C PHE A 141 -11.13 4.23 4.30
N ALA A 142 -11.82 3.46 3.47
CA ALA A 142 -12.14 3.85 2.09
C ALA A 142 -13.59 4.37 1.96
N ARG A 143 -13.83 5.39 1.13
CA ARG A 143 -15.20 5.78 0.73
C ARG A 143 -15.65 4.81 -0.37
N ALA A 144 -16.77 4.16 -0.16
CA ALA A 144 -17.22 3.03 -0.98
C ALA A 144 -17.25 3.36 -2.49
N LYS A 145 -16.35 2.71 -3.23
CA LYS A 145 -16.56 2.14 -4.56
C LYS A 145 -15.61 0.95 -4.67
N ILE A 146 -15.98 -0.14 -4.01
CA ILE A 146 -15.23 -1.39 -4.07
C ILE A 146 -16.17 -2.40 -4.68
N ASN A 147 -16.30 -2.34 -6.01
CA ASN A 147 -16.74 -3.49 -6.78
C ASN A 147 -15.51 -4.40 -6.89
N LEU A 148 -15.18 -5.10 -5.81
CA LEU A 148 -14.28 -6.24 -5.85
C LEU A 148 -15.17 -7.47 -5.75
N LEU A 149 -15.59 -7.93 -6.93
CA LEU A 149 -16.17 -9.25 -7.17
C LEU A 149 -17.42 -9.49 -6.30
N GLU A 150 -18.54 -8.88 -6.72
CA GLU A 150 -19.82 -9.58 -6.57
C GLU A 150 -19.76 -10.81 -7.49
N ASP A 151 -20.24 -11.93 -6.98
CA ASP A 151 -20.21 -13.28 -7.59
C ASP A 151 -20.67 -13.32 -9.06
#